data_AF-A0A931SYK7-F1
#
_entry.id   AF-A0A931SYK7-F1
#
_cell.length_a   1.000
_cell.length_b   1.000
_cell.length_c   1.000
_cell.angle_alpha   90.00
_cell.angle_beta   90.00
_cell.angle_gamma   90.00
#
_symmetry.space_group_name_H-M   'P 1'
#
loop_
_entity.id
_entity.type
_entity.pdbx_description
1 polymer ?
#
loop_
_entity_poly.entity_id
_entity_poly.type
_entity_poly.pdbx_seq_one_letter_code
_entity_poly.pdbx_strand_id
1 'polypeptide(L)'
;QFGKNKFGAEYPDTITEAGLVKIIAHNPSREFITQLKTKIDISVNKHHSKGIVVCGHAECAGNPVDDEKHKNDVRVSVKLIQSFVGSVIPVVGVFVKRSANGTWIVEEV
;
A
#
# COMPACT_ATOMS: atom_id res chain seq x y z
N GLN A 1 3.42 10.22 -8.18
CA GLN A 1 4.76 10.85 -8.06
C GLN A 1 5.62 10.25 -6.96
N PHE A 2 5.10 10.10 -5.74
CA PHE A 2 5.88 9.63 -4.57
C PHE A 2 6.73 8.38 -4.83
N GLY A 3 6.11 7.24 -5.22
CA GLY A 3 6.84 5.99 -5.44
C GLY A 3 7.89 6.08 -6.55
N LYS A 4 7.59 6.82 -7.63
CA LYS A 4 8.54 7.08 -8.72
C LYS A 4 9.80 7.77 -8.21
N ASN A 5 9.63 8.85 -7.43
CA ASN A 5 10.73 9.60 -6.86
C ASN A 5 11.50 8.80 -5.80
N LYS A 6 10.77 8.11 -4.91
CA LYS A 6 11.38 7.36 -3.79
C LYS A 6 12.23 6.19 -4.25
N PHE A 7 11.82 5.51 -5.32
CA PHE A 7 12.49 4.30 -5.79
C PHE A 7 13.21 4.46 -7.14
N GLY A 8 13.20 5.65 -7.74
CA GLY A 8 13.78 5.87 -9.08
C GLY A 8 13.16 4.95 -10.13
N ALA A 9 11.83 4.84 -10.12
CA ALA A 9 11.05 3.99 -11.03
C ALA A 9 10.15 4.84 -11.93
N GLU A 10 10.04 4.49 -13.20
CA GLU A 10 9.27 5.28 -14.17
C GLU A 10 7.79 4.87 -14.22
N TYR A 11 7.50 3.58 -14.11
CA TYR A 11 6.13 3.03 -14.20
C TYR A 11 5.81 2.18 -12.96
N PRO A 12 4.65 2.39 -12.32
CA PRO A 12 4.20 1.54 -11.22
C PRO A 12 3.42 0.34 -11.74
N ASP A 13 3.75 -0.84 -11.23
CA ASP A 13 2.78 -1.94 -11.15
C ASP A 13 1.75 -1.60 -10.06
N THR A 14 0.46 -1.73 -10.36
CA THR A 14 -0.59 -1.31 -9.44
C THR A 14 -1.51 -2.48 -9.12
N ILE A 15 -1.65 -2.78 -7.82
CA ILE A 15 -2.64 -3.74 -7.28
C ILE A 15 -3.69 -2.90 -6.55
N THR A 16 -4.90 -2.83 -7.10
CA THR A 16 -5.96 -1.94 -6.59
C THR A 16 -7.28 -2.68 -6.42
N GLU A 17 -7.94 -2.44 -5.29
CA GLU A 17 -9.33 -2.83 -5.02
C GLU A 17 -9.95 -1.77 -4.09
N ALA A 18 -11.27 -1.66 -4.08
CA ALA A 18 -11.95 -0.81 -3.10
C ALA A 18 -11.68 -1.32 -1.67
N GLY A 19 -11.15 -0.44 -0.79
CA GLY A 19 -10.88 -0.80 0.61
C GLY A 19 -9.75 -1.81 0.80
N LEU A 20 -8.83 -1.97 -0.17
CA LEU A 20 -7.77 -2.98 -0.12
C LEU A 20 -6.97 -2.98 1.19
N VAL A 21 -6.61 -1.81 1.71
CA VAL A 21 -5.89 -1.67 3.00
C VAL A 21 -6.69 -2.26 4.15
N LYS A 22 -8.02 -2.05 4.20
CA LYS A 22 -8.90 -2.65 5.20
C LYS A 22 -8.91 -4.17 5.09
N ILE A 23 -9.05 -4.70 3.86
CA ILE A 23 -9.08 -6.15 3.60
C ILE A 23 -7.79 -6.80 4.09
N ILE A 24 -6.64 -6.19 3.79
CA ILE A 24 -5.33 -6.68 4.23
C ILE A 24 -5.19 -6.60 5.76
N ALA A 25 -5.61 -5.48 6.36
CA ALA A 25 -5.43 -5.25 7.79
C ALA A 25 -6.35 -6.11 8.68
N HIS A 26 -7.57 -6.41 8.21
CA HIS A 26 -8.63 -7.01 9.04
C HIS A 26 -8.90 -8.46 8.63
N ASN A 27 -7.97 -9.36 8.96
CA ASN A 27 -8.07 -10.81 8.79
C ASN A 27 -8.41 -11.28 7.35
N PRO A 28 -7.49 -11.07 6.39
CA PRO A 28 -7.70 -11.45 5.00
C PRO A 28 -7.88 -12.96 4.84
N SER A 29 -8.73 -13.38 3.91
CA SER A 29 -8.90 -14.79 3.60
C SER A 29 -7.61 -15.41 3.06
N ARG A 30 -7.42 -16.72 3.25
CA ARG A 30 -6.24 -17.43 2.71
C ARG A 30 -6.14 -17.31 1.20
N GLU A 31 -7.27 -17.39 0.51
CA GLU A 31 -7.33 -17.24 -0.94
C GLU A 31 -6.84 -15.85 -1.37
N PHE A 32 -7.33 -14.79 -0.72
CA PHE A 32 -6.88 -13.43 -0.98
C PHE A 32 -5.38 -13.29 -0.74
N ILE A 33 -4.84 -13.86 0.34
CA ILE A 33 -3.40 -13.82 0.62
C ILE A 33 -2.59 -14.51 -0.47
N THR A 34 -3.03 -15.65 -0.96
CA THR A 34 -2.36 -16.36 -2.07
C THR A 34 -2.36 -15.53 -3.35
N GLN A 35 -3.49 -14.91 -3.69
CA GLN A 35 -3.59 -14.05 -4.87
C GLN A 35 -2.72 -12.79 -4.73
N LEU A 36 -2.75 -12.14 -3.55
CA LEU A 36 -1.92 -10.97 -3.26
C LEU A 36 -0.43 -11.31 -3.35
N LYS A 37 0.00 -12.43 -2.75
CA LYS A 37 1.39 -12.92 -2.86
C LYS A 37 1.79 -13.16 -4.31
N THR A 38 0.93 -13.78 -5.12
CA THR A 38 1.21 -14.03 -6.54
C THR A 38 1.40 -12.72 -7.31
N LYS A 39 0.52 -11.73 -7.10
CA LYS A 39 0.64 -10.41 -7.76
C LYS A 39 1.92 -9.68 -7.34
N ILE A 40 2.25 -9.72 -6.05
CA ILE A 40 3.49 -9.14 -5.52
C ILE A 40 4.71 -9.86 -6.11
N ASP A 41 4.73 -11.19 -6.11
CA ASP A 41 5.82 -11.99 -6.66
C ASP A 41 6.09 -11.65 -8.14
N ILE A 42 5.06 -11.53 -8.97
CA ILE A 42 5.19 -11.09 -10.36
C ILE A 42 5.81 -9.69 -10.43
N SER A 43 5.29 -8.74 -9.66
CA SER A 43 5.78 -7.35 -9.67
C SER A 43 7.26 -7.26 -9.26
N VAL A 44 7.66 -8.03 -8.25
CA VAL A 44 9.03 -8.02 -7.71
C VAL A 44 9.99 -8.82 -8.56
N ASN A 45 9.66 -10.08 -8.86
CA ASN A 45 10.59 -11.03 -9.45
C ASN A 45 10.54 -11.07 -10.98
N LYS A 46 9.44 -10.63 -11.61
CA LYS A 46 9.31 -10.60 -13.08
C LYS A 46 9.40 -9.20 -13.65
N HIS A 47 8.84 -8.21 -12.98
CA HIS A 47 8.88 -6.81 -13.43
C HIS A 47 9.94 -5.97 -12.72
N HIS A 48 10.68 -6.56 -11.78
CA HIS A 48 11.83 -5.93 -11.11
C HIS A 48 11.45 -4.66 -10.34
N SER A 49 10.28 -4.67 -9.68
CA SER A 49 9.86 -3.59 -8.80
C SER A 49 10.92 -3.27 -7.74
N LYS A 50 11.30 -2.00 -7.64
CA LYS A 50 12.35 -1.51 -6.73
C LYS A 50 11.87 -1.27 -5.29
N GLY A 51 10.56 -1.30 -5.06
CA GLY A 51 9.93 -1.07 -3.77
C GLY A 51 8.41 -1.16 -3.87
N ILE A 52 7.75 -1.35 -2.74
CA ILE A 52 6.28 -1.42 -2.63
C ILE A 52 5.78 -0.23 -1.83
N VAL A 53 4.76 0.46 -2.35
CA VAL A 53 4.04 1.51 -1.63
C VAL A 53 2.66 0.98 -1.25
N VAL A 54 2.37 0.91 0.05
CA VAL A 54 1.03 0.63 0.58
C VAL A 54 0.32 1.96 0.80
N CYS A 55 -0.70 2.26 0.00
CA CYS A 55 -1.33 3.58 -0.04
C CYS A 55 -2.74 3.54 0.56
N GLY A 56 -2.92 4.21 1.70
CA GLY A 56 -4.24 4.60 2.22
C GLY A 56 -4.56 6.05 1.85
N HIS A 57 -5.82 6.46 2.03
CA HIS A 57 -6.22 7.84 1.82
C HIS A 57 -7.41 8.25 2.69
N ALA A 58 -7.52 9.56 2.97
CA ALA A 58 -8.66 10.18 3.63
C ALA A 58 -9.92 10.00 2.79
N GLU A 59 -11.09 10.02 3.45
CA GLU A 59 -12.42 9.95 2.81
C GLU A 59 -12.61 8.66 1.97
N CYS A 60 -11.95 7.55 2.37
CA CYS A 60 -12.04 6.28 1.65
C CYS A 60 -13.39 5.60 1.84
N ALA A 61 -14.24 5.59 0.80
CA ALA A 61 -15.52 4.89 0.84
C ALA A 61 -15.39 3.37 1.11
N GLY A 62 -14.30 2.74 0.65
CA GLY A 62 -14.02 1.32 0.89
C GLY A 62 -13.46 1.00 2.29
N ASN A 63 -13.01 2.02 3.02
CA ASN A 63 -12.59 1.91 4.42
C ASN A 63 -13.13 3.12 5.21
N PRO A 64 -14.42 3.13 5.56
CA PRO A 64 -15.09 4.28 6.19
C PRO A 64 -14.72 4.38 7.69
N VAL A 65 -13.47 4.75 7.96
CA VAL A 65 -12.90 4.97 9.30
C VAL A 65 -12.16 6.31 9.31
N ASP A 66 -11.81 6.81 10.50
CA ASP A 66 -11.01 8.02 10.62
C ASP A 66 -9.56 7.83 10.09
N ASP A 67 -8.89 8.96 9.84
CA ASP A 67 -7.55 8.99 9.27
C ASP A 67 -6.53 8.20 10.12
N GLU A 68 -6.56 8.30 11.45
CA GLU A 68 -5.59 7.62 12.31
C GLU A 68 -5.79 6.11 12.31
N LYS A 69 -7.05 5.66 12.32
CA LYS A 69 -7.38 4.24 12.17
C LYS A 69 -6.93 3.73 10.81
N HIS A 70 -7.17 4.48 9.73
CA HIS A 70 -6.75 4.08 8.39
C HIS A 70 -5.22 4.04 8.26
N LYS A 71 -4.50 5.01 8.83
CA LYS A 71 -3.02 4.97 8.89
C LYS A 71 -2.52 3.75 9.64
N ASN A 72 -3.17 3.38 10.74
CA ASN A 72 -2.85 2.14 11.44
C ASN A 72 -3.09 0.90 10.54
N ASP A 73 -4.19 0.86 9.79
CA ASP A 73 -4.45 -0.22 8.85
C ASP A 73 -3.39 -0.28 7.73
N VAL A 74 -2.88 0.87 7.26
CA VAL A 74 -1.72 0.94 6.34
C VAL A 74 -0.50 0.30 6.99
N ARG A 75 -0.16 0.66 8.25
CA ARG A 75 0.99 0.07 8.97
C ARG A 75 0.86 -1.44 9.15
N VAL A 76 -0.33 -1.94 9.49
CA VAL A 76 -0.60 -3.38 9.58
C VAL A 76 -0.39 -4.05 8.22
N SER A 77 -0.90 -3.42 7.15
CA SER A 77 -0.76 -3.92 5.79
C SER A 77 0.70 -3.96 5.33
N VAL A 78 1.49 -2.93 5.65
CA VAL A 78 2.94 -2.90 5.41
C VAL A 78 3.62 -4.08 6.08
N LYS A 79 3.36 -4.32 7.38
CA LYS A 79 3.96 -5.45 8.11
C LYS A 79 3.60 -6.80 7.48
N LEU A 80 2.35 -6.98 7.06
CA LEU A 80 1.93 -8.21 6.40
C LEU A 80 2.65 -8.40 5.06
N ILE A 81 2.73 -7.36 4.22
CA ILE A 81 3.40 -7.43 2.92
C ILE A 81 4.92 -7.63 3.08
N GLN A 82 5.54 -6.98 4.06
CA GLN A 82 6.95 -7.22 4.43
C GLN A 82 7.21 -8.68 4.76
N SER A 83 6.27 -9.37 5.42
CA SER A 83 6.40 -10.80 5.70
C SER A 83 6.42 -11.68 4.45
N PHE A 84 5.97 -11.17 3.29
CA PHE A 84 5.97 -11.91 2.03
C PHE A 84 7.27 -11.74 1.25
N VAL A 85 7.84 -10.53 1.28
CA VAL A 85 9.03 -10.16 0.49
C VAL A 85 10.32 -10.14 1.31
N GLY A 86 10.23 -10.25 2.63
CA GLY A 86 11.37 -10.18 3.53
C GLY A 86 12.12 -8.85 3.41
N SER A 87 13.44 -8.89 3.50
CA SER A 87 14.34 -7.74 3.35
C SER A 87 14.79 -7.50 1.89
N VAL A 88 14.20 -8.19 0.91
CA VAL A 88 14.62 -8.13 -0.50
C VAL A 88 14.35 -6.75 -1.12
N ILE A 89 13.18 -6.17 -0.81
CA ILE A 89 12.81 -4.84 -1.28
C ILE A 89 12.11 -4.02 -0.17
N PRO A 90 12.25 -2.68 -0.19
CA PRO A 90 11.59 -1.82 0.78
C PRO A 90 10.06 -1.80 0.57
N VAL A 91 9.32 -1.86 1.67
CA VAL A 91 7.86 -1.69 1.72
C VAL A 91 7.56 -0.49 2.60
N VAL A 92 6.87 0.50 2.05
CA VAL A 92 6.60 1.79 2.72
C VAL A 92 5.11 2.07 2.77
N GLY A 93 4.63 2.54 3.91
CA GLY A 93 3.25 2.96 4.10
C GLY A 93 3.11 4.44 3.79
N VAL A 94 2.06 4.82 3.05
CA VAL A 94 1.71 6.22 2.85
C VAL A 94 0.23 6.46 3.07
N PHE A 95 -0.09 7.67 3.48
CA PHE A 95 -1.44 8.15 3.63
C PHE A 95 -1.63 9.45 2.83
N VAL A 96 -2.66 9.49 2.00
CA VAL A 96 -2.98 10.63 1.14
C VAL A 96 -4.14 11.41 1.76
N LYS A 97 -3.95 12.71 2.00
CA LYS A 97 -4.99 13.56 2.59
C LYS A 97 -5.02 14.95 1.94
N ARG A 98 -6.11 15.68 2.15
CA ARG A 98 -6.19 17.09 1.77
C ARG A 98 -5.46 17.96 2.78
N SER A 99 -4.65 18.89 2.30
CA SER A 99 -4.08 19.97 3.10
C SER A 99 -5.11 21.09 3.33
N ALA A 100 -4.79 22.04 4.21
CA ALA A 100 -5.66 23.16 4.54
C ALA A 100 -6.04 24.04 3.34
N ASN A 101 -5.18 24.12 2.31
CA ASN A 101 -5.43 24.84 1.05
C ASN A 101 -6.09 23.97 -0.04
N GLY A 102 -6.59 22.77 0.31
CA GLY A 102 -7.33 21.89 -0.60
C GLY A 102 -6.48 21.07 -1.57
N THR A 103 -5.15 21.11 -1.49
CA THR A 103 -4.27 20.27 -2.31
C THR A 103 -4.09 18.88 -1.69
N TRP A 104 -3.80 17.87 -2.51
CA TRP A 104 -3.49 16.53 -2.00
C TRP A 104 -2.02 16.43 -1.58
N ILE A 105 -1.79 15.96 -0.35
CA ILE A 105 -0.47 15.71 0.21
C ILE A 105 -0.33 14.24 0.58
N VAL A 106 0.91 13.74 0.53
CA VAL A 106 1.27 12.38 0.92
C VAL A 106 2.12 12.46 2.17
N GLU A 107 1.73 11.73 3.20
CA GLU A 107 2.55 11.50 4.40
C GLU A 107 2.97 10.04 4.46
N GLU A 108 4.21 9.77 4.82
CA GLU A 108 4.69 8.42 5.13
C GLU A 108 4.25 8.06 6.56
N VAL A 109 3.76 6.83 6.75
CA VAL A 109 3.10 6.40 8.00
C VAL A 109 3.65 5.12 8.58
#